data_AF-A0A2D4XFB7-F1
#
_entry.id   AF-A0A2D4XFB7-F1
#
_cell.length_a   1.000
_cell.length_b   1.000
_cell.length_c   1.000
_cell.angle_alpha   90.00
_cell.angle_beta   90.00
_cell.angle_gamma   90.00
#
_symmetry.space_group_name_H-M   'P 1'
#
loop_
_entity.id
_entity.type
_entity.pdbx_description
1 polymer ?
#
loop_
_entity_poly.entity_id
_entity_poly.type
_entity_poly.pdbx_seq_one_letter_code
_entity_poly.pdbx_strand_id
1 'polypeptide(L)'
;MKIQGNDFALTSKLTVELNSDDNEGLIFIPKNLSLYVEIENYFGKIIINNLRIETHQDQFSLTKRGLEGLTASLDIKLLDRYLFKMLGDKSGISHSPYNYFMKHDFTSFEKSRRITDYDWAMFGSLYVFACNVLPDSVKVELSLAKELRISEENFKRYLKKTPKSIFLKNEHIESRGGNLTFEAEELIVSQLSEENKKLFEENPYLKFYSGSDLA
;
A
#
# COMPACT_ATOMS: atom_id res chain seq x y z
N MET A 1 0.64 -18.94 6.43
CA MET A 1 -0.43 -18.32 5.62
C MET A 1 -0.64 -19.19 4.42
N LYS A 2 -1.88 -19.59 4.13
CA LYS A 2 -2.19 -20.31 2.89
C LYS A 2 -2.89 -19.37 1.92
N ILE A 3 -2.41 -19.34 0.68
CA ILE A 3 -2.97 -18.51 -0.38
C ILE A 3 -3.51 -19.43 -1.45
N GLN A 4 -4.76 -19.23 -1.85
CA GLN A 4 -5.36 -19.93 -2.96
C GLN A 4 -5.22 -19.08 -4.23
N GLY A 5 -4.20 -19.38 -5.03
CA GLY A 5 -3.88 -18.68 -6.28
C GLY A 5 -2.37 -18.58 -6.50
N ASN A 6 -1.96 -18.34 -7.74
CA ASN A 6 -0.53 -18.34 -8.14
C ASN A 6 0.03 -16.94 -8.44
N ASP A 7 -0.82 -15.93 -8.64
CA ASP A 7 -0.41 -14.59 -9.02
C ASP A 7 -1.39 -13.56 -8.44
N PHE A 8 -0.88 -12.38 -8.09
CA PHE A 8 -1.65 -11.26 -7.56
C PHE A 8 -1.61 -10.08 -8.53
N ALA A 9 -1.93 -10.35 -9.80
CA ALA A 9 -2.00 -9.35 -10.86
C ALA A 9 -3.09 -8.28 -10.62
N LEU A 10 -3.09 -7.23 -11.43
CA LEU A 10 -4.10 -6.16 -11.37
C LEU A 10 -5.52 -6.75 -11.43
N THR A 11 -6.42 -6.28 -10.56
CA THR A 11 -7.81 -6.74 -10.36
C THR A 11 -7.98 -8.23 -10.05
N SER A 12 -6.90 -8.97 -9.82
CA SER A 12 -6.97 -10.35 -9.36
C SER A 12 -7.49 -10.40 -7.92
N LYS A 13 -8.28 -11.44 -7.64
CA LYS A 13 -8.81 -11.74 -6.31
C LYS A 13 -8.13 -13.00 -5.77
N LEU A 14 -7.67 -12.93 -4.53
CA LEU A 14 -7.11 -14.07 -3.81
C LEU A 14 -7.87 -14.31 -2.53
N THR A 15 -8.00 -15.59 -2.19
CA THR A 15 -8.49 -16.00 -0.88
C THR A 15 -7.31 -16.42 -0.03
N VAL A 16 -7.15 -15.75 1.12
CA VAL A 16 -6.11 -16.00 2.10
C VAL A 16 -6.73 -16.66 3.32
N GLU A 17 -6.23 -17.84 3.67
CA GLU A 17 -6.58 -18.53 4.90
C GLU A 17 -5.48 -18.26 5.95
N LEU A 18 -5.90 -17.73 7.10
CA LEU A 18 -5.07 -17.47 8.26
C LEU A 18 -5.57 -18.29 9.45
N ASN A 19 -4.64 -18.84 10.23
CA ASN A 19 -4.96 -19.60 11.44
C ASN A 19 -3.94 -19.29 12.55
N SER A 20 -3.94 -20.07 13.63
CA SER A 20 -3.03 -19.82 14.76
C SER A 20 -1.54 -19.93 14.43
N ASP A 21 -1.16 -20.59 13.34
CA ASP A 21 0.23 -20.71 12.90
C ASP A 21 0.74 -19.40 12.25
N ASP A 22 -0.17 -18.47 11.94
CA ASP A 22 0.10 -17.16 11.33
C ASP A 22 0.33 -16.03 12.36
N ASN A 23 0.39 -16.38 13.64
CA ASN A 23 0.54 -15.40 14.71
C ASN A 23 1.96 -14.81 14.74
N GLU A 24 2.18 -13.70 14.04
CA GLU A 24 3.48 -13.02 13.94
C GLU A 24 3.53 -11.64 14.63
N GLY A 25 2.79 -11.46 15.73
CA GLY A 25 2.80 -10.23 16.52
C GLY A 25 2.10 -9.02 15.88
N LEU A 26 1.68 -9.12 14.61
CA LEU A 26 0.77 -8.17 13.95
C LEU A 26 -0.69 -8.58 14.12
N ILE A 27 -0.95 -9.88 14.16
CA ILE A 27 -2.27 -10.46 14.35
C ILE A 27 -2.19 -11.57 15.39
N PHE A 28 -3.33 -11.88 15.98
CA PHE A 28 -3.50 -13.03 16.85
C PHE A 28 -4.81 -13.75 16.54
N ILE A 29 -4.69 -15.00 16.12
CA ILE A 29 -5.78 -15.92 15.79
C ILE A 29 -5.74 -17.11 16.78
N PRO A 30 -6.82 -17.35 17.53
CA PRO A 30 -6.96 -18.53 18.39
C PRO A 30 -6.92 -19.85 17.61
N LYS A 31 -6.45 -20.93 18.25
CA LYS A 31 -6.29 -22.27 17.61
C LYS A 31 -7.57 -22.87 17.02
N ASN A 32 -8.72 -22.47 17.54
CA ASN A 32 -10.02 -22.97 17.12
C ASN A 32 -10.73 -22.02 16.15
N LEU A 33 -10.05 -21.02 15.62
CA LEU A 33 -10.56 -20.10 14.60
C LEU A 33 -9.69 -20.17 13.35
N SER A 34 -10.33 -20.05 12.18
CA SER A 34 -9.68 -19.66 10.93
C SER A 34 -10.29 -18.37 10.40
N LEU A 35 -9.45 -17.55 9.78
CA LEU A 35 -9.86 -16.37 9.05
C LEU A 35 -9.71 -16.64 7.55
N TYR A 36 -10.75 -16.32 6.80
CA TYR A 36 -10.71 -16.32 5.34
C TYR A 36 -10.90 -14.88 4.87
N VAL A 37 -9.90 -14.38 4.18
CA VAL A 37 -9.85 -13.00 3.70
C VAL A 37 -9.82 -13.01 2.18
N GLU A 38 -10.80 -12.38 1.56
CA GLU A 38 -10.78 -12.14 0.12
C GLU A 38 -10.12 -10.79 -0.12
N ILE A 39 -9.01 -10.80 -0.84
CA ILE A 39 -8.23 -9.61 -1.15
C ILE A 39 -8.20 -9.37 -2.66
N GLU A 40 -8.05 -8.11 -3.05
CA GLU A 40 -7.90 -7.69 -4.43
C GLU A 40 -6.74 -6.72 -4.59
N ASN A 41 -6.00 -6.86 -5.69
CA ASN A 41 -4.98 -5.89 -6.06
C ASN A 41 -5.59 -4.80 -6.93
N TYR A 42 -5.81 -3.63 -6.34
CA TYR A 42 -6.30 -2.47 -7.04
C TYR A 42 -5.17 -1.45 -7.19
N PHE A 43 -4.49 -1.47 -8.34
CA PHE A 43 -3.35 -0.59 -8.67
C PHE A 43 -2.26 -0.54 -7.59
N GLY A 44 -1.91 -1.70 -7.04
CA GLY A 44 -0.89 -1.85 -6.00
C GLY A 44 -1.44 -1.81 -4.58
N LYS A 45 -2.63 -1.22 -4.36
CA LYS A 45 -3.32 -1.25 -3.07
C LYS A 45 -3.97 -2.62 -2.86
N ILE A 46 -3.72 -3.20 -1.69
CA ILE A 46 -4.41 -4.41 -1.24
C ILE A 46 -5.76 -3.98 -0.66
N ILE A 47 -6.86 -4.33 -1.33
CA ILE A 47 -8.22 -4.10 -0.83
C ILE A 47 -8.70 -5.40 -0.19
N ILE A 48 -9.21 -5.33 1.04
CA ILE A 48 -9.89 -6.45 1.69
C ILE A 48 -11.38 -6.33 1.33
N ASN A 49 -11.86 -7.22 0.46
CA ASN A 49 -13.24 -7.22 -0.03
C ASN A 49 -14.18 -7.95 0.93
N ASN A 50 -13.71 -9.02 1.56
CA ASN A 50 -14.52 -9.83 2.47
C ASN A 50 -13.64 -10.44 3.56
N LEU A 51 -14.22 -10.63 4.75
CA LEU A 51 -13.59 -11.28 5.89
C LEU A 51 -14.61 -12.20 6.55
N ARG A 52 -14.28 -13.49 6.58
CA ARG A 52 -15.10 -14.55 7.19
C ARG A 52 -14.30 -15.23 8.29
N ILE A 53 -14.94 -15.43 9.44
CA ILE A 53 -14.39 -16.17 10.57
C ILE A 53 -15.08 -17.54 10.60
N GLU A 54 -14.29 -18.61 10.67
CA GLU A 54 -14.79 -19.96 10.89
C GLU A 54 -14.30 -20.50 12.23
N THR A 55 -15.16 -21.22 12.94
CA THR A 55 -14.86 -21.86 14.21
C THR A 55 -14.70 -23.36 14.01
N HIS A 56 -13.56 -23.90 14.42
CA HIS A 56 -13.28 -25.33 14.47
C HIS A 56 -13.60 -25.85 15.87
N GLN A 57 -14.84 -26.27 16.16
CA GLN A 57 -15.16 -26.98 17.41
C GLN A 57 -16.19 -28.11 17.21
N ASP A 58 -15.97 -29.20 17.96
CA ASP A 58 -16.93 -30.27 18.23
C ASP A 58 -18.20 -29.72 18.91
N GLN A 59 -19.35 -30.34 18.61
CA GLN A 59 -20.73 -29.90 18.84
C GLN A 59 -21.13 -29.39 20.25
N PHE A 60 -20.27 -29.45 21.28
CA PHE A 60 -20.68 -29.29 22.68
C PHE A 60 -20.55 -27.89 23.30
N SER A 61 -20.03 -26.88 22.57
CA SER A 61 -19.73 -25.56 23.16
C SER A 61 -20.37 -24.37 22.44
N LEU A 62 -21.45 -24.58 21.67
CA LEU A 62 -22.21 -23.54 20.97
C LEU A 62 -23.08 -22.67 21.90
N THR A 63 -22.59 -22.32 23.09
CA THR A 63 -23.25 -21.27 23.88
C THR A 63 -22.82 -19.91 23.34
N LYS A 64 -23.78 -18.98 23.19
CA LYS A 64 -23.54 -17.62 22.67
C LYS A 64 -22.39 -16.89 23.41
N ARG A 65 -22.24 -17.16 24.71
CA ARG A 65 -21.14 -16.64 25.55
C ARG A 65 -19.76 -17.22 25.22
N GLY A 66 -19.68 -18.47 24.80
CA GLY A 66 -18.42 -19.11 24.39
C GLY A 66 -17.91 -18.54 23.06
N LEU A 67 -18.80 -18.33 22.09
CA LEU A 67 -18.47 -17.71 20.81
C LEU A 67 -18.01 -16.25 20.96
N GLU A 68 -18.73 -15.46 21.77
CA GLU A 68 -18.35 -14.07 22.08
C GLU A 68 -16.99 -13.98 22.77
N GLY A 69 -16.68 -14.91 23.68
CA GLY A 69 -15.37 -14.96 24.34
C GLY A 69 -14.22 -15.32 23.40
N LEU A 70 -14.46 -16.21 22.43
CA LEU A 70 -13.46 -16.61 21.43
C LEU A 70 -13.16 -15.50 20.43
N THR A 71 -14.19 -14.83 19.90
CA THR A 71 -14.00 -13.68 19.00
C THR A 71 -13.42 -12.47 19.72
N ALA A 72 -13.70 -12.29 21.02
CA ALA A 72 -13.07 -11.24 21.83
C ALA A 72 -11.55 -11.41 21.96
N SER A 73 -11.03 -12.63 21.79
CA SER A 73 -9.58 -12.90 21.83
C SER A 73 -8.88 -12.73 20.48
N LEU A 74 -9.61 -12.57 19.36
CA LEU A 74 -9.06 -12.32 18.03
C LEU A 74 -8.53 -10.88 17.93
N ASP A 75 -7.27 -10.70 17.52
CA ASP A 75 -6.71 -9.37 17.21
C ASP A 75 -6.28 -9.31 15.74
N ILE A 76 -7.02 -8.52 14.95
CA ILE A 76 -6.80 -8.33 13.52
C ILE A 76 -6.66 -6.85 13.15
N LYS A 77 -6.37 -5.98 14.13
CA LYS A 77 -6.27 -4.52 13.89
C LYS A 77 -5.20 -4.15 12.86
N LEU A 78 -4.16 -4.99 12.71
CA LEU A 78 -3.07 -4.79 11.74
C LEU A 78 -3.09 -5.85 10.62
N LEU A 79 -4.27 -6.39 10.30
CA LEU A 79 -4.44 -7.39 9.23
C LEU A 79 -3.94 -6.86 7.88
N ASP A 80 -4.23 -5.59 7.57
CA ASP A 80 -3.74 -4.90 6.37
C ASP A 80 -2.21 -4.91 6.26
N ARG A 81 -1.50 -4.60 7.35
CA ARG A 81 -0.04 -4.62 7.44
C ARG A 81 0.52 -6.03 7.42
N TYR A 82 -0.17 -6.98 8.04
CA TYR A 82 0.21 -8.38 8.00
C TYR A 82 0.14 -8.92 6.56
N LEU A 83 -0.98 -8.71 5.87
CA LEU A 83 -1.15 -9.10 4.46
C LEU A 83 -0.10 -8.42 3.57
N PHE A 84 0.13 -7.12 3.74
CA PHE A 84 1.16 -6.40 3.00
C PHE A 84 2.55 -7.00 3.21
N LYS A 85 2.92 -7.35 4.45
CA LYS A 85 4.21 -7.98 4.76
C LYS A 85 4.34 -9.35 4.08
N MET A 86 3.31 -10.20 4.20
CA MET A 86 3.37 -11.58 3.72
C MET A 86 3.31 -11.69 2.20
N LEU A 87 2.49 -10.85 1.54
CA LEU A 87 2.42 -10.82 0.07
C LEU A 87 3.69 -10.22 -0.55
N GLY A 88 4.37 -9.32 0.17
CA GLY A 88 5.62 -8.72 -0.26
C GLY A 88 6.87 -9.61 -0.09
N ASP A 89 6.73 -10.82 0.47
CA ASP A 89 7.86 -11.74 0.59
C ASP A 89 8.34 -12.21 -0.79
N LYS A 90 9.65 -12.11 -1.02
CA LYS A 90 10.31 -12.44 -2.28
C LYS A 90 10.28 -13.93 -2.61
N SER A 91 10.20 -14.79 -1.59
CA SER A 91 10.02 -16.24 -1.77
C SER A 91 8.59 -16.62 -2.18
N GLY A 92 7.63 -15.72 -2.00
CA GLY A 92 6.22 -15.94 -2.29
C GLY A 92 5.76 -15.15 -3.52
N ILE A 93 4.67 -14.40 -3.36
CA ILE A 93 4.06 -13.60 -4.43
C ILE A 93 4.93 -12.42 -4.86
N SER A 94 5.81 -11.91 -3.97
CA SER A 94 6.66 -10.76 -4.24
C SER A 94 5.86 -9.52 -4.72
N HIS A 95 4.68 -9.28 -4.12
CA HIS A 95 3.86 -8.11 -4.41
C HIS A 95 4.61 -6.83 -4.05
N SER A 96 4.67 -5.89 -4.99
CA SER A 96 5.16 -4.54 -4.74
C SER A 96 4.15 -3.53 -5.30
N PRO A 97 3.62 -2.61 -4.48
CA PRO A 97 2.71 -1.57 -4.98
C PRO A 97 3.41 -0.67 -6.01
N TYR A 98 4.72 -0.52 -5.93
CA TYR A 98 5.50 0.34 -6.81
C TYR A 98 5.60 -0.18 -8.25
N ASN A 99 5.29 -1.46 -8.48
CA ASN A 99 5.16 -2.00 -9.84
C ASN A 99 4.00 -1.37 -10.63
N TYR A 100 3.07 -0.72 -9.93
CA TYR A 100 1.92 -0.01 -10.51
C TYR A 100 2.12 1.51 -10.58
N PHE A 101 3.34 1.98 -10.27
CA PHE A 101 3.74 3.35 -10.48
C PHE A 101 4.37 3.53 -11.88
N MET A 102 4.30 4.75 -12.42
CA MET A 102 4.91 5.08 -13.71
C MET A 102 6.42 4.81 -13.70
N LYS A 103 6.95 4.26 -14.80
CA LYS A 103 8.39 4.01 -14.90
C LYS A 103 9.15 5.33 -14.97
N HIS A 104 10.03 5.57 -14.00
CA HIS A 104 10.90 6.74 -13.94
C HIS A 104 12.25 6.41 -13.29
N ASP A 105 13.32 7.02 -13.78
CA ASP A 105 14.68 6.82 -13.26
C ASP A 105 14.98 7.79 -12.11
N PHE A 106 14.84 7.30 -10.88
CA PHE A 106 15.13 8.09 -9.67
C PHE A 106 16.64 8.15 -9.30
N THR A 107 17.56 7.66 -10.13
CA THR A 107 19.00 7.64 -9.79
C THR A 107 19.58 9.04 -9.57
N SER A 108 18.93 10.10 -10.05
CA SER A 108 19.28 11.49 -9.72
C SER A 108 19.27 11.77 -8.21
N PHE A 109 18.33 11.16 -7.47
CA PHE A 109 18.22 11.28 -6.01
C PHE A 109 19.25 10.42 -5.26
N GLU A 110 19.63 9.27 -5.82
CA GLU A 110 20.67 8.40 -5.27
C GLU A 110 22.06 9.04 -5.41
N LYS A 111 22.38 9.52 -6.62
CA LYS A 111 23.70 10.02 -6.99
C LYS A 111 23.90 11.51 -6.74
N SER A 112 22.94 12.18 -6.10
CA SER A 112 22.95 13.63 -5.83
C SER A 112 23.24 14.48 -7.08
N ARG A 113 22.66 14.09 -8.23
CA ARG A 113 22.79 14.83 -9.49
C ARG A 113 21.89 16.07 -9.47
N ARG A 114 22.00 16.92 -10.49
CA ARG A 114 21.06 18.04 -10.66
C ARG A 114 19.65 17.48 -10.86
N ILE A 115 18.75 17.83 -9.95
CA ILE A 115 17.35 17.40 -9.96
C ILE A 115 16.56 18.44 -10.76
N THR A 116 15.81 17.99 -11.76
CA THR A 116 14.93 18.83 -12.57
C THR A 116 13.55 18.99 -11.92
N ASP A 117 12.74 19.93 -12.41
CA ASP A 117 11.36 20.08 -11.92
C ASP A 117 10.51 18.84 -12.23
N TYR A 118 10.77 18.16 -13.35
CA TYR A 118 10.13 16.89 -13.68
C TYR A 118 10.52 15.77 -12.68
N ASP A 119 11.80 15.67 -12.31
CA ASP A 119 12.25 14.70 -11.29
C ASP A 119 11.58 14.98 -9.93
N TRP A 120 11.44 16.26 -9.56
CA TRP A 120 10.73 16.66 -8.34
C TRP A 120 9.23 16.34 -8.40
N ALA A 121 8.59 16.55 -9.55
CA ALA A 121 7.20 16.21 -9.76
C ALA A 121 6.96 14.70 -9.66
N MET A 122 7.82 13.89 -10.30
CA MET A 122 7.79 12.44 -10.19
C MET A 122 8.05 11.94 -8.77
N PHE A 123 8.96 12.57 -8.03
CA PHE A 123 9.21 12.26 -6.63
C PHE A 123 8.00 12.58 -5.74
N GLY A 124 7.38 13.75 -5.93
CA GLY A 124 6.15 14.13 -5.22
C GLY A 124 5.00 13.17 -5.54
N SER A 125 4.82 12.84 -6.82
CA SER A 125 3.84 11.87 -7.32
C SER A 125 4.01 10.50 -6.65
N LEU A 126 5.23 9.98 -6.60
CA LEU A 126 5.55 8.70 -5.95
C LEU A 126 5.22 8.71 -4.46
N TYR A 127 5.52 9.82 -3.76
CA TYR A 127 5.19 9.96 -2.35
C TYR A 127 3.67 9.93 -2.12
N VAL A 128 2.89 10.69 -2.91
CA VAL A 128 1.42 10.70 -2.79
C VAL A 128 0.83 9.34 -3.14
N PHE A 129 1.31 8.71 -4.20
CA PHE A 129 0.93 7.35 -4.59
C PHE A 129 1.14 6.36 -3.43
N ALA A 130 2.35 6.35 -2.85
CA ALA A 130 2.70 5.47 -1.73
C ALA A 130 1.82 5.70 -0.49
N CYS A 131 1.45 6.95 -0.20
CA CYS A 131 0.52 7.28 0.87
C CYS A 131 -0.88 6.68 0.67
N ASN A 132 -1.31 6.41 -0.57
CA ASN A 132 -2.63 5.85 -0.87
C ASN A 132 -2.65 4.32 -0.87
N VAL A 133 -1.57 3.69 -1.32
CA VAL A 133 -1.50 2.24 -1.59
C VAL A 133 -0.91 1.42 -0.45
N LEU A 134 -0.10 2.03 0.44
CA LEU A 134 0.46 1.34 1.59
C LEU A 134 -0.54 1.29 2.76
N PRO A 135 -0.50 0.29 3.65
CA PRO A 135 -1.25 0.31 4.91
C PRO A 135 -0.92 1.55 5.77
N ASP A 136 -1.88 2.09 6.54
CA ASP A 136 -1.68 3.31 7.36
C ASP A 136 -0.62 3.12 8.45
N SER A 137 -0.50 1.90 8.97
CA SER A 137 0.48 1.55 9.99
C SER A 137 1.90 1.35 9.44
N VAL A 138 2.10 1.44 8.12
CA VAL A 138 3.41 1.38 7.46
C VAL A 138 4.00 2.78 7.32
N LYS A 139 5.24 2.93 7.78
CA LYS A 139 6.00 4.18 7.63
C LYS A 139 6.41 4.41 6.18
N VAL A 140 5.73 5.32 5.50
CA VAL A 140 5.87 5.59 4.07
C VAL A 140 7.31 5.98 3.71
N GLU A 141 7.94 6.88 4.48
CA GLU A 141 9.29 7.36 4.18
C GLU A 141 10.34 6.24 4.23
N LEU A 142 10.16 5.28 5.14
CA LEU A 142 11.06 4.13 5.23
C LEU A 142 10.85 3.17 4.05
N SER A 143 9.60 2.95 3.66
CA SER A 143 9.25 2.10 2.52
C SER A 143 9.83 2.66 1.22
N LEU A 144 9.62 3.97 0.97
CA LEU A 144 10.13 4.65 -0.22
C LEU A 144 11.65 4.80 -0.22
N ALA A 145 12.28 5.03 0.93
CA ALA A 145 13.74 5.06 1.01
C ALA A 145 14.37 3.74 0.55
N LYS A 146 13.75 2.60 0.90
CA LYS A 146 14.18 1.28 0.41
C LYS A 146 13.98 1.13 -1.09
N GLU A 147 12.82 1.53 -1.61
CA GLU A 147 12.52 1.47 -3.05
C GLU A 147 13.52 2.31 -3.87
N LEU A 148 13.76 3.54 -3.43
CA LEU A 148 14.69 4.48 -4.05
C LEU A 148 16.16 4.20 -3.74
N ARG A 149 16.47 3.20 -2.90
CA ARG A 149 17.82 2.83 -2.45
C ARG A 149 18.61 3.99 -1.83
N ILE A 150 17.92 4.83 -1.06
CA ILE A 150 18.52 5.94 -0.29
C ILE A 150 18.25 5.77 1.20
N SER A 151 18.92 6.57 2.05
CA SER A 151 18.60 6.59 3.48
C SER A 151 17.25 7.27 3.75
N GLU A 152 16.57 6.85 4.82
CA GLU A 152 15.33 7.49 5.27
C GLU A 152 15.53 9.00 5.57
N GLU A 153 16.69 9.36 6.11
CA GLU A 153 17.07 10.75 6.36
C GLU A 153 17.17 11.56 5.06
N ASN A 154 17.77 10.99 4.02
CA ASN A 154 17.86 11.65 2.71
C ASN A 154 16.47 11.78 2.08
N PHE A 155 15.64 10.74 2.15
CA PHE A 155 14.25 10.83 1.69
C PHE A 155 13.51 12.00 2.36
N LYS A 156 13.58 12.10 3.69
CA LYS A 156 12.99 13.20 4.46
C LYS A 156 13.55 14.57 4.08
N ARG A 157 14.86 14.66 3.80
CA ARG A 157 15.49 15.91 3.32
C ARG A 157 14.99 16.28 1.94
N TYR A 158 14.84 15.33 1.02
CA TYR A 158 14.29 15.58 -0.30
C TYR A 158 12.83 16.02 -0.23
N LEU A 159 11.99 15.31 0.54
CA LEU A 159 10.59 15.70 0.73
C LEU A 159 10.42 17.12 1.29
N LYS A 160 11.33 17.57 2.16
CA LYS A 160 11.35 18.96 2.66
C LYS A 160 11.84 19.98 1.63
N LYS A 161 12.67 19.55 0.68
CA LYS A 161 13.25 20.39 -0.38
C LYS A 161 12.39 20.45 -1.64
N THR A 162 11.41 19.55 -1.78
CA THR A 162 10.50 19.57 -2.92
C THR A 162 9.88 20.97 -3.07
N PRO A 163 9.98 21.61 -4.25
CA PRO A 163 9.43 22.94 -4.46
C PRO A 163 7.93 23.01 -4.14
N LYS A 164 7.50 24.07 -3.44
CA LYS A 164 6.07 24.30 -3.14
C LYS A 164 5.23 24.55 -4.40
N SER A 165 5.86 25.00 -5.49
CA SER A 165 5.23 25.09 -6.81
C SER A 165 4.90 23.71 -7.40
N ILE A 166 5.48 22.63 -6.87
CA ILE A 166 5.28 21.26 -7.35
C ILE A 166 4.42 20.46 -6.38
N PHE A 167 4.75 20.49 -5.09
CA PHE A 167 4.12 19.64 -4.08
C PHE A 167 3.75 20.44 -2.84
N LEU A 168 2.50 20.29 -2.42
CA LEU A 168 1.94 20.86 -1.21
C LEU A 168 1.67 19.74 -0.22
N LYS A 169 2.52 19.63 0.79
CA LYS A 169 2.33 18.64 1.85
C LYS A 169 1.09 18.98 2.68
N ASN A 170 0.29 17.98 3.04
CA ASN A 170 -0.79 18.18 4.01
C ASN A 170 -0.23 18.72 5.33
N GLU A 171 -0.79 19.83 5.80
CA GLU A 171 -0.38 20.46 7.06
C GLU A 171 -0.99 19.77 8.29
N HIS A 172 -2.02 18.96 8.10
CA HIS A 172 -2.65 18.17 9.16
C HIS A 172 -1.80 16.96 9.52
N ILE A 173 -1.44 16.85 10.81
CA ILE A 173 -0.59 15.79 11.37
C ILE A 173 -1.20 14.39 11.15
N GLU A 174 -2.52 14.30 11.02
CA GLU A 174 -3.26 13.03 10.94
C GLU A 174 -3.41 12.47 9.52
N SER A 175 -3.15 13.26 8.46
CA SER A 175 -3.22 12.77 7.09
C SER A 175 -1.83 12.70 6.44
N ARG A 176 -1.39 11.48 6.13
CA ARG A 176 -0.20 11.26 5.29
C ARG A 176 -0.47 11.75 3.87
N GLY A 177 0.58 12.16 3.17
CA GLY A 177 0.51 12.62 1.79
C GLY A 177 0.53 14.14 1.61
N GLY A 178 -0.23 14.61 0.65
CA GLY A 178 -0.25 15.98 0.13
C GLY A 178 -0.77 15.96 -1.31
N ASN A 179 -0.78 17.12 -1.95
CA ASN A 179 -1.25 17.27 -3.32
C ASN A 179 -0.12 17.75 -4.22
N LEU A 180 -0.07 17.20 -5.43
CA LEU A 180 0.66 17.85 -6.51
C LEU A 180 -0.11 19.09 -6.97
N THR A 181 0.62 20.10 -7.41
CA THR A 181 -0.01 21.25 -8.08
C THR A 181 -0.46 20.85 -9.47
N PHE A 182 -1.44 21.58 -10.00
CA PHE A 182 -1.91 21.40 -11.37
C PHE A 182 -0.76 21.51 -12.39
N GLU A 183 0.12 22.49 -12.22
CA GLU A 183 1.31 22.69 -13.07
C GLU A 183 2.25 21.46 -13.04
N ALA A 184 2.43 20.83 -11.87
CA ALA A 184 3.25 19.63 -11.75
C ALA A 184 2.60 18.42 -12.42
N GLU A 185 1.27 18.29 -12.33
CA GLU A 185 0.54 17.22 -13.02
C GLU A 185 0.63 17.38 -14.55
N GLU A 186 0.43 18.59 -15.08
CA GLU A 186 0.61 18.88 -16.51
C GLU A 186 2.06 18.61 -16.96
N LEU A 187 3.04 19.01 -16.15
CA LEU A 187 4.45 18.73 -16.42
C LEU A 187 4.72 17.22 -16.51
N ILE A 188 4.14 16.42 -15.61
CA ILE A 188 4.23 14.97 -15.67
C ILE A 188 3.65 14.47 -16.98
N VAL A 189 2.37 14.77 -17.24
CA VAL A 189 1.60 14.27 -18.40
C VAL A 189 2.28 14.62 -19.72
N SER A 190 2.83 15.84 -19.85
CA SER A 190 3.51 16.30 -21.06
C SER A 190 4.80 15.53 -21.38
N GLN A 191 5.40 14.86 -20.39
CA GLN A 191 6.66 14.12 -20.54
C GLN A 191 6.49 12.60 -20.44
N LEU A 192 5.27 12.10 -20.25
CA LEU A 192 5.02 10.66 -20.21
C LEU A 192 5.16 10.02 -21.59
N SER A 193 5.73 8.82 -21.61
CA SER A 193 5.62 7.90 -22.74
C SER A 193 4.17 7.40 -22.89
N GLU A 194 3.81 6.90 -24.07
CA GLU A 194 2.46 6.34 -24.31
C GLU A 194 2.10 5.20 -23.33
N GLU A 195 3.06 4.35 -22.96
CA GLU A 195 2.86 3.31 -21.94
C GLU A 195 2.52 3.91 -20.56
N ASN A 196 3.27 4.93 -20.12
CA ASN A 196 3.04 5.57 -18.83
C ASN A 196 1.75 6.41 -18.83
N LYS A 197 1.35 6.99 -19.97
CA LYS A 197 0.07 7.72 -20.09
C LYS A 197 -1.10 6.81 -19.82
N LYS A 198 -1.12 5.62 -20.41
CA LYS A 198 -2.19 4.63 -20.17
C LYS A 198 -2.28 4.28 -18.67
N LEU A 199 -1.14 3.99 -18.03
CA LEU A 199 -1.13 3.70 -16.60
C LEU A 199 -1.59 4.89 -15.76
N PHE A 200 -1.18 6.11 -16.10
CA PHE A 200 -1.59 7.34 -15.42
C PHE A 200 -3.12 7.57 -15.53
N GLU A 201 -3.70 7.34 -16.71
CA GLU A 201 -5.13 7.50 -16.95
C GLU A 201 -5.98 6.44 -16.23
N GLU A 202 -5.49 5.19 -16.19
CA GLU A 202 -6.22 4.07 -15.58
C GLU A 202 -6.07 4.03 -14.05
N ASN A 203 -4.94 4.49 -13.51
CA ASN A 203 -4.63 4.38 -12.09
C ASN A 203 -5.26 5.53 -11.27
N PRO A 204 -6.24 5.23 -10.38
CA PRO A 204 -6.93 6.25 -9.60
C PRO A 204 -6.03 6.92 -8.56
N TYR A 205 -4.89 6.32 -8.20
CA TYR A 205 -3.94 6.86 -7.24
C TYR A 205 -2.85 7.72 -7.87
N LEU A 206 -2.88 7.89 -9.20
CA LEU A 206 -1.98 8.77 -9.95
C LEU A 206 -2.64 10.07 -10.41
N LYS A 207 -3.94 10.23 -10.16
CA LYS A 207 -4.68 11.45 -10.48
C LYS A 207 -4.77 12.32 -9.24
N PHE A 208 -4.02 13.43 -9.23
CA PHE A 208 -3.77 14.19 -8.01
C PHE A 208 -4.66 15.43 -7.88
N TYR A 209 -5.14 15.98 -9.00
CA TYR A 209 -5.99 17.17 -9.06
C TYR A 209 -7.36 16.96 -9.73
N SER A 210 -7.61 15.82 -10.39
CA SER A 210 -8.96 15.49 -10.87
C SER A 210 -9.82 15.12 -9.67
N GLY A 211 -10.74 16.00 -9.29
CA GLY A 211 -11.57 15.85 -8.09
C GLY A 211 -12.13 14.45 -7.90
N SER A 212 -11.93 13.93 -6.68
CA SER A 212 -12.94 13.20 -5.91
C SER A 212 -13.94 12.34 -6.71
N ASP A 213 -13.52 11.17 -7.18
CA ASP A 213 -14.44 10.03 -7.38
C ASP A 213 -14.31 8.97 -6.26
N LEU A 214 -13.47 9.23 -5.25
CA LEU A 214 -13.20 8.31 -4.13
C LEU A 214 -13.38 8.98 -2.74
N ALA A 215 -14.17 10.05 -2.65
CA ALA A 215 -14.63 10.62 -1.37
C ALA A 215 -15.95 9.98 -0.93
#